data_AF-A0A3S0AWR7-F1
#
_entry.id   AF-A0A3S0AWR7-F1
#
_cell.length_a   1.000
_cell.length_b   1.000
_cell.length_c   1.000
_cell.angle_alpha   90.00
_cell.angle_beta   90.00
_cell.angle_gamma   90.00
#
_symmetry.space_group_name_H-M   'P 1'
#
loop_
_entity.id
_entity.type
_entity.pdbx_description
1 polymer ?
#
loop_
_entity_poly.entity_id
_entity_poly.type
_entity_poly.pdbx_seq_one_letter_code
_entity_poly.pdbx_strand_id
1 'polypeptide(L)'
;MKTKYDKKELEELVSKNINLSDVLRQLNIKISGGNHSNLKLAIKKFGIDTSHFLGQASGKGKSSPLKKRPEEVLIFRKDKDRRQTGIVLRRALKESGRKYQCYICEQKEIWNKEILTLEIHHKDGNWLNDLPENLEFVCPNCHSQIHKKEIIKKQKNCIQCNKKINKKSTKCCSCSKLGRVGKTKIKWPDNEILKKMVEENSFTKVGKRLGVSDRAVRKIIKNLIIHVIPLQ
;
A
#
# COMPACT_ATOMS: atom_id res chain seq x y z
N MET A 1 34.10 -25.89 36.69
CA MET A 1 33.47 -25.97 35.35
C MET A 1 34.53 -25.75 34.29
N LYS A 2 34.85 -26.76 33.46
CA LYS A 2 35.69 -26.57 32.27
C LYS A 2 35.00 -25.56 31.37
N THR A 3 35.58 -24.37 31.19
CA THR A 3 35.07 -23.43 30.19
C THR A 3 35.33 -24.02 28.82
N LYS A 4 34.36 -23.90 27.91
CA LYS A 4 34.48 -24.32 26.49
C LYS A 4 35.63 -23.63 25.74
N TYR A 5 36.21 -22.60 26.34
CA TYR A 5 37.28 -21.78 25.80
C TYR A 5 38.36 -21.63 26.86
N ASP A 6 39.61 -21.88 26.48
CA ASP A 6 40.78 -21.46 27.26
C ASP A 6 41.12 -20.01 26.95
N LYS A 7 41.57 -19.25 27.96
CA LYS A 7 41.84 -17.82 27.80
C LYS A 7 42.99 -17.58 26.82
N LYS A 8 44.11 -18.32 26.98
CA LYS A 8 45.32 -18.10 26.18
C LYS A 8 45.08 -18.49 24.72
N GLU A 9 44.45 -19.62 24.51
CA GLU A 9 44.06 -20.09 23.18
C GLU A 9 43.14 -19.06 22.48
N LEU A 10 42.14 -18.54 23.19
CA LEU A 10 41.21 -17.57 22.62
C LEU A 10 41.87 -16.23 22.29
N GLU A 11 42.78 -15.75 23.12
CA GLU A 11 43.54 -14.51 22.92
C GLU A 11 44.46 -14.61 21.69
N GLU A 12 45.16 -15.74 21.54
CA GLU A 12 45.97 -16.02 20.35
C GLU A 12 45.12 -16.05 19.08
N LEU A 13 43.98 -16.74 19.10
CA LEU A 13 43.10 -16.83 17.93
C LEU A 13 42.45 -15.48 17.59
N VAL A 14 42.07 -14.68 18.58
CA VAL A 14 41.50 -13.34 18.35
C VAL A 14 42.55 -12.42 17.72
N SER A 15 43.80 -12.44 18.17
CA SER A 15 44.86 -11.61 17.58
C SER A 15 45.17 -11.96 16.12
N LYS A 16 45.07 -13.24 15.74
CA LYS A 16 45.36 -13.73 14.37
C LYS A 16 44.25 -13.48 13.35
N ASN A 17 43.02 -13.22 13.79
CA ASN A 17 41.86 -13.10 12.93
C ASN A 17 41.27 -11.68 12.92
N ILE A 18 40.46 -11.38 11.91
CA ILE A 18 39.79 -10.08 11.73
C ILE A 18 38.26 -10.16 11.91
N ASN A 19 37.73 -11.35 12.17
CA ASN A 19 36.31 -11.57 12.43
C ASN A 19 36.06 -12.82 13.30
N LEU A 20 34.88 -12.85 13.94
CA LEU A 20 34.48 -13.94 14.85
C LEU A 20 34.23 -15.27 14.14
N SER A 21 33.87 -15.25 12.86
CA SER A 21 33.58 -16.47 12.10
C SER A 21 34.85 -17.29 11.87
N ASP A 22 35.97 -16.63 11.58
CA ASP A 22 37.26 -17.30 11.39
C ASP A 22 37.82 -17.84 12.71
N VAL A 23 37.60 -17.14 13.83
CA VAL A 23 37.88 -17.68 15.18
C VAL A 23 37.07 -18.96 15.45
N LEU A 24 35.77 -18.96 15.13
CA LEU A 24 34.94 -20.18 15.27
C LEU A 24 35.41 -21.32 14.37
N ARG A 25 35.85 -21.02 13.14
CA ARG A 25 36.40 -22.02 12.20
C ARG A 25 37.68 -22.64 12.73
N GLN A 26 38.61 -21.84 13.25
CA GLN A 26 39.88 -22.33 13.81
C GLN A 26 39.66 -23.16 15.07
N LEU A 27 38.66 -22.81 15.89
CA LEU A 27 38.22 -23.64 17.02
C LEU A 27 37.44 -24.90 16.61
N ASN A 28 37.26 -25.13 15.30
CA ASN A 28 36.45 -26.22 14.75
C ASN A 28 35.01 -26.27 15.31
N ILE A 29 34.45 -25.09 15.63
CA ILE A 29 33.08 -24.94 16.14
C ILE A 29 32.18 -24.54 14.98
N LYS A 30 31.03 -25.21 14.87
CA LYS A 30 30.00 -24.87 13.88
C LYS A 30 29.62 -23.40 13.96
N ILE A 31 29.69 -22.70 12.83
CA ILE A 31 29.27 -21.30 12.72
C ILE A 31 27.75 -21.23 12.86
N SER A 32 27.28 -20.65 13.96
CA SER A 32 25.85 -20.47 14.25
C SER A 32 25.66 -19.23 15.14
N GLY A 33 24.47 -18.63 15.11
CA GLY A 33 24.17 -17.44 15.92
C GLY A 33 24.39 -17.67 17.42
N GLY A 34 23.99 -18.84 17.94
CA GLY A 34 24.22 -19.20 19.35
C GLY A 34 25.72 -19.33 19.68
N ASN A 35 26.52 -19.92 18.80
CA ASN A 35 27.98 -20.02 19.00
C ASN A 35 28.67 -18.65 18.90
N HIS A 36 28.20 -17.76 18.03
CA HIS A 36 28.69 -16.37 18.00
C HIS A 36 28.41 -15.64 19.32
N SER A 37 27.20 -15.79 19.87
CA SER A 37 26.85 -15.19 21.16
C SER A 37 27.71 -15.74 22.29
N ASN A 38 27.90 -17.06 22.35
CA ASN A 38 28.76 -17.70 23.35
C ASN A 38 30.22 -17.26 23.24
N LEU A 39 30.75 -17.15 22.02
CA LEU A 39 32.11 -16.65 21.79
C LEU A 39 32.25 -15.19 22.25
N LYS A 40 31.30 -14.32 21.92
CA LYS A 40 31.29 -12.92 22.39
C LYS A 40 31.25 -12.83 23.92
N LEU A 41 30.45 -13.68 24.58
CA LEU A 41 30.40 -13.74 26.04
C LEU A 41 31.73 -14.19 26.63
N ALA A 42 32.40 -15.18 26.02
CA ALA A 42 33.72 -15.63 26.45
C ALA A 42 34.80 -14.55 26.29
N ILE A 43 34.86 -13.88 25.13
CA ILE A 43 35.77 -12.76 24.86
C ILE A 43 35.58 -11.64 25.89
N LYS A 44 34.32 -11.25 26.14
CA LYS A 44 33.99 -10.21 27.12
C LYS A 44 34.36 -10.63 28.54
N LYS A 45 34.14 -11.90 28.90
CA LYS A 45 34.50 -12.46 30.21
C LYS A 45 36.01 -12.43 30.45
N PHE A 46 36.80 -12.67 29.40
CA PHE A 46 38.27 -12.69 29.50
C PHE A 46 38.92 -11.32 29.29
N GLY A 47 38.15 -10.30 28.87
CA GLY A 47 38.64 -8.94 28.64
C GLY A 47 39.57 -8.82 27.42
N ILE A 48 39.37 -9.67 26.40
CA ILE A 48 40.21 -9.68 25.20
C ILE A 48 39.74 -8.55 24.27
N ASP A 49 40.69 -7.75 23.77
CA ASP A 49 40.40 -6.69 22.80
C ASP A 49 40.05 -7.27 21.42
N THR A 50 38.98 -6.75 20.82
CA THR A 50 38.52 -7.11 19.47
C THR A 50 38.32 -5.88 18.58
N SER A 51 38.92 -4.74 18.94
CA SER A 51 38.72 -3.47 18.23
C SER A 51 39.21 -3.52 16.78
N HIS A 52 40.17 -4.39 16.47
CA HIS A 52 40.66 -4.65 15.10
C HIS A 52 39.70 -5.48 14.25
N PHE A 53 38.62 -6.05 14.81
CA PHE A 53 37.66 -6.83 14.04
C PHE A 53 36.84 -5.92 13.12
N LEU A 54 36.95 -6.17 11.81
CA LEU A 54 36.29 -5.35 10.80
C LEU A 54 34.77 -5.60 10.75
N GLY A 55 34.31 -6.80 11.09
CA GLY A 55 32.88 -7.16 11.08
C GLY A 55 32.21 -6.79 9.75
N GLN A 56 31.11 -6.02 9.83
CA GLN A 56 30.37 -5.53 8.66
C GLN A 56 31.16 -4.50 7.83
N ALA A 57 32.22 -3.89 8.39
CA ALA A 57 33.08 -2.95 7.68
C ALA A 57 34.12 -3.64 6.78
N SER A 58 34.27 -4.97 6.81
CA SER A 58 35.22 -5.72 5.97
C SER A 58 35.00 -5.52 4.45
N GLY A 59 33.76 -5.20 4.05
CA GLY A 59 33.39 -4.85 2.68
C GLY A 59 33.23 -3.35 2.43
N LYS A 60 33.44 -2.49 3.42
CA LYS A 60 33.22 -1.04 3.29
C LYS A 60 34.24 -0.46 2.31
N GLY A 61 33.75 0.24 1.29
CA GLY A 61 34.58 0.83 0.22
C GLY A 61 34.96 -0.14 -0.91
N LYS A 62 34.67 -1.45 -0.79
CA LYS A 62 34.91 -2.40 -1.88
C LYS A 62 33.66 -2.54 -2.74
N SER A 63 33.82 -2.49 -4.07
CA SER A 63 32.74 -2.84 -4.98
C SER A 63 32.52 -4.35 -4.94
N SER A 64 31.26 -4.77 -4.91
CA SER A 64 30.92 -6.19 -5.01
C SER A 64 31.42 -6.75 -6.34
N PRO A 65 32.04 -7.95 -6.37
CA PRO A 65 32.42 -8.60 -7.62
C PRO A 65 31.21 -8.96 -8.49
N LEU A 66 30.01 -9.03 -7.90
CA LEU A 66 28.74 -9.26 -8.61
C LEU A 66 28.08 -7.96 -9.12
N LYS A 67 28.77 -6.82 -8.99
CA LYS A 67 28.25 -5.53 -9.45
C LYS A 67 28.19 -5.52 -10.97
N LYS A 68 26.97 -5.55 -11.51
CA LYS A 68 26.71 -5.35 -12.94
C LYS A 68 27.13 -3.97 -13.41
N ARG A 69 27.66 -3.87 -14.63
CA ARG A 69 27.98 -2.62 -15.31
C ARG A 69 26.71 -1.89 -15.76
N PRO A 70 26.76 -0.57 -16.02
CA PRO A 70 25.61 0.17 -16.52
C PRO A 70 24.98 -0.44 -17.77
N GLU A 71 25.79 -0.93 -18.71
CA GLU A 71 25.35 -1.49 -19.99
C GLU A 71 24.58 -2.81 -19.80
N GLU A 72 24.86 -3.56 -18.73
CA GLU A 72 24.13 -4.80 -18.39
C GLU A 72 22.81 -4.53 -17.65
N VAL A 73 22.67 -3.32 -17.09
CA VAL A 73 21.51 -2.91 -16.32
C VAL A 73 20.50 -2.17 -17.19
N LEU A 74 20.98 -1.23 -18.01
CA LEU A 74 20.20 -0.31 -18.83
C LEU A 74 19.85 -0.95 -20.17
N ILE A 75 18.99 -1.95 -20.12
CA ILE A 75 18.60 -2.77 -21.28
C ILE A 75 17.09 -2.84 -21.41
N PHE A 76 16.60 -3.16 -22.61
CA PHE A 76 15.22 -3.59 -22.77
C PHE A 76 15.10 -5.05 -22.30
N ARG A 77 14.26 -5.31 -21.29
CA ARG A 77 14.05 -6.66 -20.73
C ARG A 77 12.96 -7.42 -21.49
N LYS A 78 13.02 -8.75 -21.46
CA LYS A 78 12.02 -9.58 -22.14
C LYS A 78 10.74 -9.63 -21.32
N ASP A 79 9.62 -9.88 -21.99
CA ASP A 79 8.34 -10.11 -21.32
C ASP A 79 8.47 -11.30 -20.35
N LYS A 80 8.03 -11.08 -19.11
CA LYS A 80 8.16 -11.96 -17.91
C LYS A 80 9.45 -11.84 -17.09
N ASP A 81 10.40 -11.01 -17.50
CA ASP A 81 11.53 -10.68 -16.62
C ASP A 81 11.07 -9.91 -15.37
N ARG A 82 11.85 -10.02 -14.30
CA ARG A 82 11.65 -9.19 -13.11
C ARG A 82 12.07 -7.76 -13.41
N ARG A 83 11.21 -6.81 -13.05
CA ARG A 83 11.55 -5.37 -13.03
C ARG A 83 12.85 -5.13 -12.25
N GLN A 84 13.72 -4.28 -12.80
CA GLN A 84 14.90 -3.81 -12.10
C GLN A 84 14.54 -2.82 -10.98
N THR A 85 15.29 -2.86 -9.88
CA THR A 85 15.07 -1.94 -8.76
C THR A 85 15.51 -0.52 -9.13
N GLY A 86 14.78 0.48 -8.63
CA GLY A 86 15.11 1.89 -8.86
C GLY A 86 16.49 2.28 -8.33
N ILE A 87 16.99 1.62 -7.28
CA ILE A 87 18.34 1.84 -6.73
C ILE A 87 19.40 1.46 -7.77
N VAL A 88 19.24 0.29 -8.41
CA VAL A 88 20.18 -0.22 -9.42
C VAL A 88 20.13 0.63 -10.69
N LEU A 89 18.93 1.00 -11.17
CA LEU A 89 18.76 1.88 -12.33
C LEU A 89 19.37 3.26 -12.09
N ARG A 90 19.11 3.86 -10.93
CA ARG A 90 19.68 5.17 -10.55
C ARG A 90 21.19 5.14 -10.54
N ARG A 91 21.78 4.10 -9.93
CA ARG A 91 23.23 3.92 -9.91
C ARG A 91 23.78 3.80 -11.34
N ALA A 92 23.20 2.91 -12.15
CA ALA A 92 23.64 2.68 -13.52
C ALA A 92 23.57 3.95 -14.39
N LEU A 93 22.50 4.72 -14.29
CA LEU A 93 22.38 6.00 -15.01
C LEU A 93 23.40 7.06 -14.53
N LYS A 94 23.64 7.18 -13.22
CA LYS A 94 24.69 8.09 -12.72
C LYS A 94 26.06 7.66 -13.23
N GLU A 95 26.35 6.36 -13.20
CA GLU A 95 27.60 5.76 -13.69
C GLU A 95 27.76 5.91 -15.21
N SER A 96 26.67 5.94 -15.98
CA SER A 96 26.70 6.20 -17.43
C SER A 96 26.86 7.68 -17.79
N GLY A 97 27.10 8.57 -16.80
CA GLY A 97 27.31 10.00 -17.02
C GLY A 97 26.04 10.84 -17.15
N ARG A 98 24.85 10.29 -16.87
CA ARG A 98 23.61 11.07 -16.90
C ARG A 98 23.63 12.12 -15.78
N LYS A 99 23.36 13.38 -16.14
CA LYS A 99 23.22 14.47 -15.16
C LYS A 99 22.14 14.14 -14.13
N TYR A 100 22.49 14.20 -12.85
CA TYR A 100 21.59 13.89 -11.75
C TYR A 100 20.72 15.11 -11.37
N GLN A 101 19.80 15.46 -12.25
CA GLN A 101 18.85 16.55 -12.08
C GLN A 101 17.46 16.12 -12.55
N CYS A 102 16.42 16.72 -11.98
CA CYS A 102 15.05 16.46 -12.41
C CYS A 102 14.86 16.90 -13.86
N TYR A 103 14.28 16.04 -14.68
CA TYR A 103 13.97 16.37 -16.08
C TYR A 103 12.91 17.47 -16.23
N ILE A 104 11.98 17.59 -15.27
CA ILE A 104 10.84 18.52 -15.35
C ILE A 104 11.18 19.91 -14.78
N CYS A 105 11.74 19.95 -13.57
CA CYS A 105 11.97 21.21 -12.84
C CYS A 105 13.44 21.50 -12.57
N GLU A 106 14.35 20.71 -13.15
CA GLU A 106 15.82 20.88 -13.02
C GLU A 106 16.37 20.80 -11.58
N GLN A 107 15.54 20.39 -10.61
CA GLN A 107 15.97 20.17 -9.21
C GLN A 107 17.17 19.21 -9.16
N LYS A 108 18.26 19.70 -8.55
CA LYS A 108 19.53 18.99 -8.41
C LYS A 108 19.53 18.04 -7.21
N GLU A 109 20.65 17.36 -7.01
CA GLU A 109 20.90 16.43 -5.89
C GLU A 109 20.76 17.07 -4.50
N ILE A 110 20.97 18.39 -4.38
CA ILE A 110 20.92 19.09 -3.09
C ILE A 110 19.61 19.89 -3.02
N TRP A 111 18.83 19.61 -1.98
CA TRP A 111 17.62 20.36 -1.67
C TRP A 111 17.56 20.60 -0.17
N ASN A 112 17.30 21.84 0.24
CA ASN A 112 17.25 22.22 1.65
C ASN A 112 18.50 21.79 2.45
N LYS A 113 19.69 21.95 1.85
CA LYS A 113 21.01 21.54 2.41
C LYS A 113 21.20 20.02 2.60
N GLU A 114 20.23 19.20 2.23
CA GLU A 114 20.27 17.75 2.32
C GLU A 114 20.28 17.10 0.94
N ILE A 115 20.68 15.83 0.87
CA ILE A 115 20.68 15.06 -0.37
C ILE A 115 19.24 14.64 -0.70
N LEU A 116 18.73 15.13 -1.82
CA LEU A 116 17.47 14.69 -2.41
C LEU A 116 17.72 13.54 -3.38
N THR A 117 17.10 12.40 -3.07
CA THR A 117 17.10 11.27 -3.98
C THR A 117 16.07 11.50 -5.09
N LEU A 118 16.55 11.69 -6.32
CA LEU A 118 15.72 11.67 -7.52
C LEU A 118 15.27 10.24 -7.83
N GLU A 119 14.01 10.13 -8.24
CA GLU A 119 13.33 8.90 -8.62
C GLU A 119 13.54 8.61 -10.11
N ILE A 120 13.29 7.36 -10.51
CA ILE A 120 13.39 6.92 -11.90
C ILE A 120 12.00 6.92 -12.51
N HIS A 121 11.84 7.61 -13.62
CA HIS A 121 10.63 7.63 -14.42
C HIS A 121 10.88 6.98 -15.79
N HIS A 122 9.98 6.08 -16.19
CA HIS A 122 9.94 5.48 -17.53
C HIS A 122 9.00 6.31 -18.41
N LYS A 123 9.51 6.92 -19.49
CA LYS A 123 8.71 7.81 -20.36
C LYS A 123 7.54 7.10 -21.02
N ASP A 124 7.75 5.86 -21.45
CA ASP A 124 6.73 5.01 -22.08
C ASP A 124 5.80 4.30 -21.08
N GLY A 125 6.05 4.45 -19.77
CA GLY A 125 5.32 3.73 -18.72
C GLY A 125 5.62 2.22 -18.66
N ASN A 126 6.48 1.69 -19.53
CA ASN A 126 6.88 0.29 -19.53
C ASN A 126 8.09 0.06 -18.60
N TRP A 127 7.78 -0.45 -17.41
CA TRP A 127 8.72 -0.89 -16.40
C TRP A 127 9.80 -1.93 -16.80
N LEU A 128 9.70 -2.54 -17.99
CA LEU A 128 10.71 -3.46 -18.55
C LEU A 128 11.67 -2.77 -19.53
N ASN A 129 11.32 -1.58 -20.01
CA ASN A 129 12.16 -0.79 -20.90
C ASN A 129 13.13 0.07 -20.08
N ASP A 130 14.23 -0.54 -19.61
CA ASP A 130 15.25 0.15 -18.81
C ASP A 130 16.33 0.83 -19.69
N LEU A 131 16.06 1.08 -20.97
CA LEU A 131 17.01 1.76 -21.86
C LEU A 131 17.34 3.16 -21.35
N PRO A 132 18.60 3.62 -21.45
CA PRO A 132 19.01 4.93 -20.93
C PRO A 132 18.15 6.08 -21.45
N GLU A 133 17.70 6.00 -22.70
CA GLU A 133 16.89 7.00 -23.39
C GLU A 133 15.45 7.04 -22.87
N ASN A 134 14.93 5.91 -22.37
CA ASN A 134 13.57 5.80 -21.83
C ASN A 134 13.48 6.20 -20.34
N LEU A 135 14.63 6.28 -19.66
CA LEU A 135 14.68 6.60 -18.23
C LEU A 135 15.03 8.08 -17.98
N GLU A 136 14.31 8.68 -17.04
CA GLU A 136 14.54 10.04 -16.57
C GLU A 136 14.66 10.10 -15.06
N PHE A 137 15.52 11.01 -14.58
CA PHE A 137 15.51 11.41 -13.18
C PHE A 137 14.41 12.41 -12.94
N VAL A 138 13.56 12.15 -11.96
CA VAL A 138 12.46 13.05 -11.58
C VAL A 138 12.46 13.25 -10.08
N CYS A 139 12.28 14.47 -9.59
CA CYS A 139 12.17 14.71 -8.15
C CYS A 139 10.85 14.14 -7.61
N PRO A 140 10.75 13.81 -6.31
CA PRO A 140 9.54 13.22 -5.73
C PRO A 140 8.27 14.07 -5.98
N ASN A 141 8.41 15.39 -5.96
CA ASN A 141 7.31 16.31 -6.20
C ASN A 141 6.78 16.20 -7.64
N CYS A 142 7.65 16.30 -8.65
CA CYS A 142 7.23 16.15 -10.04
C CYS A 142 6.75 14.73 -10.33
N HIS A 143 7.40 13.70 -9.78
CA HIS A 143 7.00 12.32 -10.01
C HIS A 143 5.59 12.02 -9.46
N SER A 144 5.24 12.61 -8.31
CA SER A 144 3.87 12.54 -7.77
C SER A 144 2.81 13.17 -8.68
N GLN A 145 3.20 14.16 -9.50
CA GLN A 145 2.30 14.84 -10.43
C GLN A 145 2.09 14.05 -11.72
N ILE A 146 3.11 13.32 -12.19
CA ILE A 146 3.02 12.46 -13.38
C ILE A 146 2.05 11.30 -13.14
N HIS A 147 2.13 10.67 -11.96
CA HIS A 147 1.27 9.52 -11.63
C HIS A 147 -0.10 9.91 -11.04
N LYS A 148 -0.53 11.17 -11.23
CA LYS A 148 -1.88 11.58 -10.85
C LYS A 148 -2.87 10.80 -11.71
N LYS A 149 -3.40 9.71 -11.15
CA LYS A 149 -4.59 9.06 -11.67
C LYS A 149 -5.71 10.10 -11.59
N GLU A 150 -6.33 10.42 -12.72
CA GLU A 150 -7.59 11.15 -12.70
C GLU A 150 -8.54 10.40 -11.77
N ILE A 151 -8.92 11.04 -10.67
CA ILE A 151 -9.93 10.48 -9.77
C ILE A 151 -11.27 10.67 -10.49
N ILE A 152 -11.60 9.76 -11.40
CA ILE A 152 -12.92 9.67 -11.98
C ILE A 152 -13.87 9.32 -10.82
N LYS A 153 -14.53 10.33 -10.26
CA LYS A 153 -15.52 10.14 -9.21
C LYS A 153 -16.72 9.40 -9.81
N LYS A 154 -16.73 8.07 -9.75
CA LYS A 154 -17.89 7.28 -10.15
C LYS A 154 -19.12 7.72 -9.35
N GLN A 155 -20.11 8.27 -10.05
CA GLN A 155 -21.42 8.61 -9.50
C GLN A 155 -22.13 7.30 -9.15
N LYS A 156 -22.56 7.15 -7.89
CA LYS A 156 -23.36 6.00 -7.46
C LYS A 156 -24.82 6.39 -7.51
N ASN A 157 -25.66 5.47 -7.98
CA ASN A 157 -27.10 5.67 -8.07
C ASN A 157 -27.82 4.70 -7.14
N CYS A 158 -29.00 5.11 -6.68
CA CYS A 158 -29.86 4.28 -5.85
C CYS A 158 -30.33 3.06 -6.63
N ILE A 159 -30.14 1.86 -6.07
CA ILE A 159 -30.56 0.60 -6.71
C ILE A 159 -32.06 0.53 -7.04
N GLN A 160 -32.88 1.34 -6.37
CA GLN A 160 -34.35 1.25 -6.43
C GLN A 160 -35.01 2.38 -7.23
N CYS A 161 -34.37 3.54 -7.36
CA CYS A 161 -34.97 4.68 -8.09
C CYS A 161 -33.96 5.46 -8.94
N ASN A 162 -32.75 4.93 -9.09
CA ASN A 162 -31.63 5.48 -9.86
C ASN A 162 -31.20 6.93 -9.50
N LYS A 163 -31.73 7.52 -8.42
CA LYS A 163 -31.31 8.84 -7.95
C LYS A 163 -29.85 8.83 -7.52
N LYS A 164 -29.14 9.93 -7.77
CA LYS A 164 -27.76 10.14 -7.33
C LYS A 164 -27.67 10.00 -5.81
N ILE A 165 -26.75 9.16 -5.33
CA ILE A 165 -26.51 8.91 -3.91
C ILE A 165 -25.02 9.03 -3.55
N ASN A 166 -24.76 9.17 -2.25
CA ASN A 166 -23.41 9.09 -1.71
C ASN A 166 -22.81 7.68 -1.94
N LYS A 167 -21.50 7.58 -2.14
CA LYS A 167 -20.75 6.33 -2.34
C LYS A 167 -21.00 5.30 -1.25
N LYS A 168 -21.17 5.74 0.01
CA LYS A 168 -21.44 4.88 1.17
C LYS A 168 -22.86 4.31 1.21
N SER A 169 -23.80 4.88 0.46
CA SER A 169 -25.20 4.48 0.47
C SER A 169 -25.49 3.44 -0.61
N THR A 170 -26.47 2.57 -0.37
CA THR A 170 -27.02 1.62 -1.36
C THR A 170 -28.38 2.09 -1.89
N LYS A 171 -29.16 2.77 -1.03
CA LYS A 171 -30.46 3.37 -1.35
C LYS A 171 -30.44 4.87 -1.01
N CYS A 172 -31.26 5.66 -1.71
CA CYS A 172 -31.46 7.08 -1.37
C CYS A 172 -32.28 7.22 -0.07
N CYS A 173 -32.34 8.44 0.49
CA CYS A 173 -33.05 8.70 1.75
C CYS A 173 -34.51 8.24 1.72
N SER A 174 -35.21 8.40 0.58
CA SER A 174 -36.59 7.91 0.42
C SER A 174 -36.62 6.38 0.36
N CYS A 175 -35.84 5.75 -0.51
CA CYS A 175 -35.85 4.29 -0.69
C CYS A 175 -35.33 3.51 0.53
N SER A 176 -34.44 4.09 1.33
CA SER A 176 -34.01 3.50 2.60
C SER A 176 -35.07 3.54 3.70
N LYS A 177 -36.08 4.42 3.57
CA LYS A 177 -37.20 4.55 4.52
C LYS A 177 -38.41 3.70 4.10
N LEU A 178 -38.48 3.31 2.83
CA LEU A 178 -39.52 2.41 2.30
C LEU A 178 -39.32 1.02 2.93
N GLY A 179 -40.38 0.50 3.58
CA GLY A 179 -40.35 -0.77 4.31
C GLY A 179 -40.06 -0.66 5.81
N ARG A 180 -39.67 0.52 6.34
CA ARG A 180 -39.67 0.74 7.80
C ARG A 180 -41.09 1.02 8.26
N VAL A 181 -41.90 -0.04 8.33
CA VAL A 181 -43.21 0.02 8.96
C VAL A 181 -42.96 0.00 10.46
N GLY A 182 -42.96 1.17 11.10
CA GLY A 182 -43.09 1.22 12.55
C GLY A 182 -44.39 0.51 12.96
N LYS A 183 -44.42 -0.12 14.14
CA LYS A 183 -45.61 -0.84 14.65
C LYS A 183 -46.88 -0.02 14.38
N THR A 184 -47.77 -0.52 13.54
CA THR A 184 -49.03 0.16 13.24
C THR A 184 -50.02 -0.10 14.36
N LYS A 185 -50.81 0.90 14.75
CA LYS A 185 -51.88 0.75 15.75
C LYS A 185 -53.01 -0.18 15.29
N ILE A 186 -53.11 -0.40 13.97
CA ILE A 186 -54.16 -1.22 13.33
C ILE A 186 -53.53 -2.25 12.38
N LYS A 187 -54.28 -3.32 12.11
CA LYS A 187 -54.02 -4.24 10.98
C LYS A 187 -54.56 -3.59 9.71
N TRP A 188 -53.67 -3.25 8.79
CA TRP A 188 -54.06 -2.59 7.54
C TRP A 188 -54.72 -3.59 6.57
N PRO A 189 -55.76 -3.16 5.82
CA PRO A 189 -56.27 -3.92 4.68
C PRO A 189 -55.20 -4.11 3.61
N ASP A 190 -55.41 -5.08 2.72
CA ASP A 190 -54.50 -5.33 1.60
C ASP A 190 -54.39 -4.10 0.67
N ASN A 191 -53.25 -3.96 0.00
CA ASN A 191 -52.90 -2.78 -0.79
C ASN A 191 -53.89 -2.51 -1.93
N GLU A 192 -54.45 -3.56 -2.54
CA GLU A 192 -55.46 -3.44 -3.60
C GLU A 192 -56.81 -2.98 -3.07
N ILE A 193 -57.22 -3.51 -1.93
CA ILE A 193 -58.47 -3.12 -1.25
C ILE A 193 -58.37 -1.67 -0.78
N LEU A 194 -57.22 -1.28 -0.22
CA LEU A 194 -56.99 0.09 0.24
C LEU A 194 -56.98 1.10 -0.92
N LYS A 195 -56.48 0.72 -2.10
CA LYS A 195 -56.56 1.56 -3.31
C LYS A 195 -58.02 1.75 -3.74
N LYS A 196 -58.80 0.67 -3.87
CA LYS A 196 -60.23 0.75 -4.21
C LYS A 196 -61.02 1.61 -3.22
N MET A 197 -60.77 1.45 -1.92
CA MET A 197 -61.41 2.28 -0.88
C MET A 197 -61.15 3.78 -1.06
N VAL A 198 -59.95 4.15 -1.50
CA VAL A 198 -59.53 5.55 -1.73
C VAL A 198 -60.01 6.09 -3.07
N GLU A 199 -60.21 5.22 -4.08
CA GLU A 199 -60.80 5.58 -5.37
C GLU A 199 -62.31 5.85 -5.23
N GLU A 200 -63.00 5.04 -4.42
CA GLU A 200 -64.45 5.17 -4.20
C GLU A 200 -64.81 6.21 -3.13
N ASN A 201 -63.89 6.56 -2.23
CA ASN A 201 -64.17 7.46 -1.11
C ASN A 201 -63.01 8.44 -0.86
N SER A 202 -63.32 9.61 -0.31
CA SER A 202 -62.27 10.57 0.09
C SER A 202 -61.35 10.01 1.18
N PHE A 203 -60.08 10.43 1.16
CA PHE A 203 -59.07 10.03 2.16
C PHE A 203 -59.53 10.22 3.61
N THR A 204 -60.34 11.25 3.88
CA THR A 204 -60.91 11.54 5.19
C THR A 204 -61.93 10.48 5.62
N LYS A 205 -62.77 10.02 4.70
CA LYS A 205 -63.81 9.01 4.96
C LYS A 205 -63.19 7.62 5.16
N VAL A 206 -62.16 7.28 4.38
CA VAL A 206 -61.38 6.05 4.55
C VAL A 206 -60.63 6.05 5.89
N GLY A 207 -60.02 7.18 6.26
CA GLY A 207 -59.36 7.35 7.55
C GLY A 207 -60.32 7.11 8.73
N LYS A 208 -61.49 7.76 8.71
CA LYS A 208 -62.54 7.56 9.72
C LYS A 208 -62.97 6.09 9.84
N ARG A 209 -63.19 5.40 8.71
CA ARG A 209 -63.60 3.98 8.68
C ARG A 209 -62.56 3.03 9.27
N LEU A 210 -61.28 3.34 9.09
CA LEU A 210 -60.16 2.53 9.60
C LEU A 210 -59.68 2.98 10.99
N GLY A 211 -60.28 4.02 11.58
CA GLY A 211 -59.87 4.55 12.89
C GLY A 211 -58.51 5.26 12.87
N VAL A 212 -58.12 5.85 11.74
CA VAL A 212 -56.81 6.51 11.53
C VAL A 212 -56.96 7.89 10.89
N SER A 213 -55.92 8.72 10.98
CA SER A 213 -55.91 10.00 10.28
C SER A 213 -55.80 9.83 8.76
N ASP A 214 -56.41 10.75 8.02
CA ASP A 214 -56.30 10.84 6.56
C ASP A 214 -54.82 10.90 6.09
N ARG A 215 -53.97 11.57 6.86
CA ARG A 215 -52.51 11.65 6.65
C ARG A 215 -51.83 10.28 6.71
N ALA A 216 -52.33 9.36 7.54
CA ALA A 216 -51.81 8.00 7.61
C ALA A 216 -52.13 7.22 6.33
N VAL A 217 -53.36 7.34 5.82
CA VAL A 217 -53.81 6.73 4.55
C VAL A 217 -52.98 7.27 3.37
N ARG A 218 -52.81 8.60 3.28
CA ARG A 218 -51.99 9.24 2.22
C ARG A 218 -50.52 8.77 2.25
N LYS A 219 -49.94 8.56 3.43
CA LYS A 219 -48.54 8.10 3.58
C LYS A 219 -48.35 6.68 3.03
N ILE A 220 -49.32 5.80 3.25
CA ILE A 220 -49.27 4.42 2.74
C ILE A 220 -49.43 4.40 1.23
N ILE A 221 -50.44 5.10 0.69
CA ILE A 221 -50.64 5.20 -0.76
C ILE A 221 -49.42 5.82 -1.46
N LYS A 222 -48.82 6.88 -0.90
CA LYS A 222 -47.60 7.50 -1.44
C LYS A 222 -46.42 6.52 -1.50
N ASN A 223 -46.26 5.68 -0.48
CA ASN A 223 -45.21 4.66 -0.47
C ASN A 223 -45.46 3.57 -1.53
N LEU A 224 -46.72 3.22 -1.80
CA LEU A 224 -47.08 2.27 -2.86
C LEU A 224 -46.81 2.84 -4.26
N ILE A 225 -47.18 4.10 -4.52
CA ILE A 225 -47.02 4.74 -5.83
C ILE A 225 -45.54 4.92 -6.23
N ILE A 226 -44.66 5.23 -5.27
CA ILE A 226 -43.21 5.37 -5.50
C ILE A 226 -42.56 4.06 -6.00
N HIS A 227 -43.26 2.93 -5.90
CA HIS A 227 -42.81 1.60 -6.31
C HIS A 227 -43.48 1.03 -7.57
N VAL A 228 -44.40 1.76 -8.22
CA VAL A 228 -45.14 1.29 -9.43
C VAL A 228 -44.58 1.89 -10.73
N ILE A 229 -43.45 2.60 -10.71
CA ILE A 229 -42.74 2.96 -11.94
C ILE A 229 -41.64 1.91 -12.15
N PRO A 230 -41.88 0.82 -12.89
CA PRO A 230 -40.78 0.09 -13.49
C PRO A 230 -40.06 1.06 -14.43
N LEU A 231 -38.74 1.01 -14.37
CA LEU A 231 -37.84 1.72 -15.26
C LEU A 231 -38.28 1.53 -16.71
N GLN A 232 -38.51 2.63 -17.44
CA GLN A 232 -38.13 2.67 -18.85
C GLN A 232 -36.62 2.91 -18.92
#